data_AF-A0AA37N4I5-F1
#
_entry.id   AF-A0AA37N4I5-F1
#
_cell.length_a   1.000
_cell.length_b   1.000
_cell.length_c   1.000
_cell.angle_alpha   90.00
_cell.angle_beta   90.00
_cell.angle_gamma   90.00
#
_symmetry.space_group_name_H-M   'P 1'
#
loop_
_entity.id
_entity.type
_entity.pdbx_description
1 polymer ?
#
loop_
_entity_poly.entity_id
_entity_poly.type
_entity_poly.pdbx_seq_one_letter_code
_entity_poly.pdbx_strand_id
1 'polypeptide(L)' 'MEHSENYDKVKRYYNLGMWNEVRVRNAVKKNWITEEEFKEITDKDYA' A
#
# COMPACT_ATOMS: atom_id res chain seq x y z
N MET A 1 -0.30 5.71 -14.77
CA MET A 1 0.75 5.91 -13.77
C MET A 1 1.53 4.62 -13.70
N GLU A 2 2.85 4.70 -13.61
CA GLU A 2 3.68 3.53 -13.34
C GLU A 2 3.68 3.31 -11.84
N HIS A 3 3.36 2.09 -11.40
CA HIS A 3 3.31 1.74 -9.99
C HIS A 3 4.71 1.51 -9.43
N SER A 4 4.87 1.71 -8.12
CA SER A 4 6.08 1.35 -7.40
C SER A 4 6.36 -0.15 -7.56
N GLU A 5 7.64 -0.55 -7.55
CA GLU A 5 8.07 -1.94 -7.71
C GLU A 5 7.34 -2.93 -6.79
N ASN A 6 6.98 -2.48 -5.57
CA ASN A 6 6.31 -3.32 -4.58
C ASN A 6 4.79 -3.16 -4.53
N TYR A 7 4.17 -2.38 -5.40
CA TYR A 7 2.72 -2.11 -5.38
C TYR A 7 1.89 -3.39 -5.42
N ASP A 8 2.09 -4.24 -6.42
CA ASP A 8 1.30 -5.47 -6.61
C ASP A 8 1.45 -6.43 -5.42
N LYS A 9 2.64 -6.46 -4.83
CA LYS A 9 2.91 -7.22 -3.62
C LYS A 9 2.05 -6.67 -2.48
N VAL A 10 2.18 -5.38 -2.15
CA VAL A 10 1.44 -4.78 -1.02
C VAL A 10 -0.07 -4.95 -1.22
N LYS A 11 -0.59 -4.67 -2.42
CA LYS A 11 -2.01 -4.84 -2.78
C LYS A 11 -2.48 -6.28 -2.60
N ARG A 12 -1.73 -7.26 -3.10
CA ARG A 12 -2.07 -8.68 -2.94
C ARG A 12 -2.13 -9.09 -1.48
N TYR A 13 -1.14 -8.71 -0.66
CA TYR A 13 -1.12 -9.07 0.76
C TYR A 13 -2.24 -8.39 1.56
N TYR A 14 -2.61 -7.15 1.19
CA TYR A 14 -3.77 -6.47 1.78
C TYR A 14 -5.09 -7.14 1.39
N ASN A 15 -5.31 -7.42 0.10
CA ASN A 15 -6.53 -8.07 -0.41
C ASN A 15 -6.74 -9.47 0.16
N LEU A 16 -5.65 -10.19 0.45
CA LEU A 16 -5.69 -11.51 1.10
C LEU A 16 -5.91 -11.42 2.62
N GLY A 17 -6.04 -10.22 3.19
CA GLY A 17 -6.18 -10.00 4.64
C GLY A 17 -4.93 -10.32 5.45
N MET A 18 -3.80 -10.64 4.80
CA MET A 18 -2.54 -10.95 5.48
C MET A 18 -1.89 -9.69 6.06
N TRP A 19 -2.11 -8.54 5.43
CA TRP A 19 -1.62 -7.25 5.88
C TRP A 19 -2.80 -6.37 6.29
N ASN A 20 -2.70 -5.75 7.45
CA ASN A 20 -3.63 -4.70 7.88
C ASN A 20 -3.17 -3.33 7.35
N GLU A 21 -4.05 -2.33 7.46
CA GLU A 21 -3.79 -0.97 7.00
C GLU A 21 -2.50 -0.38 7.61
N VAL A 22 -2.22 -0.61 8.89
CA VAL A 22 -1.00 -0.14 9.57
C VAL A 22 0.25 -0.63 8.84
N ARG A 23 0.23 -1.88 8.36
CA ARG A 23 1.34 -2.45 7.61
C ARG A 23 1.48 -1.85 6.21
N VAL A 24 0.36 -1.50 5.56
CA VAL A 24 0.37 -0.75 4.28
C VAL A 24 0.92 0.67 4.51
N ARG A 25 0.54 1.36 5.59
CA ARG A 25 1.14 2.68 5.95
C ARG A 25 2.65 2.58 6.17
N ASN A 26 3.13 1.49 6.79
CA ASN A 26 4.56 1.26 6.95
C ASN A 26 5.28 1.02 5.61
N ALA A 27 4.60 0.48 4.60
CA ALA A 27 5.16 0.34 3.26
C ALA A 27 5.43 1.71 2.62
N VAL A 28 4.54 2.68 2.84
CA VAL A 28 4.79 4.09 2.46
C VAL A 28 6.02 4.64 3.17
N LYS A 29 6.11 4.49 4.51
CA LYS A 29 7.28 4.95 5.29
C LYS A 29 8.62 4.30 4.89
N LYS A 30 8.57 3.14 4.24
CA LYS A 30 9.74 2.41 3.72
C LYS A 30 10.01 2.70 2.24
N ASN A 31 9.28 3.64 1.62
CA ASN A 31 9.33 3.95 0.19
C ASN A 31 9.08 2.72 -0.69
N TRP A 32 8.24 1.78 -0.26
CA TRP A 32 7.83 0.64 -1.09
C TRP A 32 6.68 0.99 -2.04
N ILE A 33 5.84 1.91 -1.61
CA ILE A 33 4.69 2.46 -2.33
C ILE A 33 4.54 3.95 -1.99
N THR A 34 3.77 4.69 -2.77
CA THR A 34 3.45 6.11 -2.50
C THR A 34 2.21 6.28 -1.63
N GLU A 35 1.92 7.52 -1.22
CA GLU A 35 0.68 7.86 -0.51
C GLU A 35 -0.56 7.67 -1.39
N GLU A 36 -0.45 7.95 -2.69
CA GLU A 36 -1.52 7.70 -3.66
C GLU A 36 -1.80 6.20 -3.80
N GLU A 37 -0.76 5.38 -3.84
CA GLU A 37 -0.89 3.92 -3.91
C GLU A 37 -1.47 3.33 -2.62
N PHE A 38 -1.14 3.89 -1.45
CA PHE A 38 -1.80 3.54 -0.20
C PHE A 38 -3.32 3.76 -0.30
N LYS A 39 -3.73 4.92 -0.85
CA LYS A 39 -5.14 5.24 -1.05
C LYS A 39 -5.80 4.29 -2.02
N GLU A 40 -5.13 3.93 -3.11
CA GLU A 40 -5.64 2.97 -4.09
C GLU A 40 -5.79 1.54 -3.52
N ILE A 41 -4.89 1.13 -2.61
CA ILE A 41 -4.93 -0.19 -1.99
C ILE A 41 -6.01 -0.27 -0.90
N THR A 42 -6.20 0.80 -0.12
CA THR A 42 -6.98 0.77 1.12
C THR A 42 -8.30 1.54 1.06
N ASP A 43 -8.54 2.29 -0.03
CA ASP A 43 -9.62 3.27 -0.18
C ASP A 43 -9.64 4.35 0.93
N LYS A 44 -8.49 4.65 1.53
CA LYS A 44 -8.34 5.62 2.63
C LYS A 44 -7.22 6.62 2.37
N ASP A 45 -7.39 7.83 2.86
CA ASP A 45 -6.31 8.82 2.84
C ASP A 45 -5.17 8.42 3.80
N TYR A 46 -3.93 8.68 3.38
CA TYR A 46 -2.73 8.36 4.15
C TYR A 46 -2.47 9.31 5.34
N ALA A 47 -3.18 10.43 5.41
CA ALA A 47 -3.10 11.40 6.51
C ALA A 47 -3.27 10.77 7.90
#